data_AF-A0A529FB54-F1
#
_entry.id   AF-A0A529FB54-F1
#
_cell.length_a   1.000
_cell.length_b   1.000
_cell.length_c   1.000
_cell.angle_alpha   90.00
_cell.angle_beta   90.00
_cell.angle_gamma   90.00
#
_symmetry.space_group_name_H-M   'P 1'
#
loop_
_entity.id
_entity.type
_entity.pdbx_description
1 polymer ?
#
loop_
_entity_poly.entity_id
_entity_poly.type
_entity_poly.pdbx_seq_one_letter_code
_entity_poly.pdbx_strand_id
1 'polypeptide(L)' 'MRFGLSLAPQHRVYAGFAIYSFAMGNIFPRLPDIKRAMEIEDGTLGLSLIGTPIGTLTALTLAAPVLER' A
#
# COMPACT_ATOMS: atom_id res chain seq x y z
N MET A 1 11.41 22.55 -13.64
CA MET A 1 10.02 22.33 -13.21
C MET A 1 10.05 21.65 -11.85
N ARG A 2 9.68 22.35 -10.76
CA ARG A 2 9.67 21.76 -9.42
C ARG A 2 8.27 21.17 -9.19
N PHE A 3 8.10 19.87 -9.44
CA PHE A 3 6.86 19.17 -9.09
C PHE A 3 6.76 19.11 -7.56
N GLY A 4 5.79 19.82 -6.98
CA GLY A 4 5.43 19.69 -5.56
C GLY A 4 4.93 20.98 -4.92
N LEU A 5 3.96 20.86 -4.00
CA LEU A 5 3.58 21.95 -3.11
C LEU A 5 4.81 22.40 -2.29
N SER A 6 5.02 23.72 -2.20
CA SER A 6 6.05 24.32 -1.33
C SER A 6 5.65 24.20 0.15
N LEU A 7 5.68 22.99 0.69
CA LEU A 7 5.38 22.66 2.07
C LEU A 7 6.68 22.41 2.85
N ALA A 8 6.70 22.84 4.12
CA ALA A 8 7.81 22.53 5.01
C ALA A 8 8.01 21.00 5.09
N PRO A 9 9.26 20.49 5.20
CA PRO A 9 9.56 19.06 5.11
C PRO A 9 8.70 18.17 6.02
N GLN A 10 8.43 18.62 7.25
CA GLN A 10 7.57 17.93 8.21
C GLN A 10 6.14 17.70 7.71
N HIS A 11 5.53 18.70 7.05
CA HIS A 11 4.18 18.58 6.51
C HIS A 11 4.12 17.60 5.34
N ARG A 12 5.21 17.46 4.58
CA ARG A 12 5.29 16.48 3.49
C ARG A 12 5.32 15.06 4.01
N VAL A 13 6.07 14.83 5.10
CA VAL A 13 6.11 13.53 5.79
C VAL A 13 4.73 13.21 6.37
N TYR A 14 4.12 14.15 7.11
CA TYR A 14 2.77 13.95 7.66
C TYR A 14 1.72 13.70 6.59
N ALA A 15 1.75 14.43 5.47
CA ALA A 15 0.84 14.18 4.35
C ALA A 15 1.06 12.78 3.75
N GLY A 16 2.31 12.34 3.59
CA GLY A 16 2.63 10.99 3.10
C GLY A 16 2.08 9.90 4.03
N PHE A 17 2.34 10.01 5.33
CA PHE A 17 1.80 9.09 6.33
C PHE A 17 0.27 9.13 6.40
N ALA A 18 -0.35 10.31 6.31
CA ALA A 18 -1.81 10.45 6.31
C ALA A 18 -2.44 9.75 5.10
N ILE A 19 -1.88 9.94 3.90
CA ILE A 19 -2.35 9.25 2.69
C ILE A 19 -2.18 7.73 2.83
N TYR A 20 -1.02 7.29 3.33
CA TYR A 20 -0.75 5.87 3.55
C TYR A 20 -1.75 5.23 4.53
N SER A 21 -1.94 5.84 5.69
CA SER A 21 -2.89 5.35 6.70
C SER A 21 -4.33 5.38 6.19
N PHE A 22 -4.72 6.41 5.44
CA PHE A 22 -6.06 6.50 4.86
C PHE A 22 -6.29 5.39 3.83
N ALA A 23 -5.33 5.15 2.94
CA ALA A 23 -5.41 4.09 1.94
C ALA A 23 -5.43 2.70 2.59
N MET A 24 -4.46 2.42 3.49
CA MET A 24 -4.32 1.12 4.13
C MET A 24 -5.46 0.83 5.12
N GLY A 25 -6.02 1.84 5.78
CA GLY A 25 -7.18 1.67 6.67
C GLY A 25 -8.48 1.35 5.93
N ASN A 26 -8.63 1.83 4.69
CA ASN A 26 -9.85 1.63 3.90
C ASN A 26 -9.80 0.40 2.98
N ILE A 27 -8.63 -0.15 2.66
CA ILE A 27 -8.50 -1.23 1.67
C ILE A 27 -9.12 -2.56 2.16
N PHE A 28 -8.82 -2.99 3.39
CA PHE A 28 -9.26 -4.28 3.91
C PHE A 28 -10.77 -4.40 4.10
N PRO A 29 -11.48 -3.39 4.66
CA PRO A 29 -12.94 -3.43 4.77
C PRO A 29 -13.66 -3.47 3.42
N ARG A 30 -13.02 -2.99 2.35
CA ARG A 30 -13.57 -2.94 0.99
C ARG A 30 -13.32 -4.20 0.17
N LEU A 31 -12.47 -5.12 0.65
CA LEU A 31 -12.19 -6.38 -0.05
C LEU A 31 -13.44 -7.21 -0.38
N PRO A 32 -14.48 -7.30 0.48
CA PRO A 32 -15.72 -8.01 0.14
C PRO A 32 -16.46 -7.39 -1.05
N ASP A 33 -16.47 -6.06 -1.15
CA ASP A 33 -17.13 -5.35 -2.26
C ASP A 33 -16.32 -5.50 -3.55
N ILE A 34 -14.99 -5.45 -3.47
CA ILE A 34 -14.10 -5.74 -4.61
C ILE A 34 -14.30 -7.18 -5.09
N LYS A 35 -14.38 -8.15 -4.17
CA LYS A 35 -14.66 -9.56 -4.47
C LYS A 35 -15.97 -9.71 -5.25
N ARG A 36 -17.04 -9.06 -4.78
CA ARG A 36 -18.35 -9.07 -5.43
C ARG A 36 -18.30 -8.43 -6.81
N ALA A 37 -17.62 -7.30 -6.95
CA ALA A 37 -17.47 -6.60 -8.24
C ALA A 37 -16.63 -7.40 -9.26
N MET A 38 -15.73 -8.26 -8.78
CA MET A 38 -14.92 -9.15 -9.62
C MET A 38 -15.57 -10.52 -9.88
N GLU A 39 -16.70 -10.82 -9.26
CA GLU A 39 -17.41 -12.11 -9.38
C GLU A 39 -16.51 -13.34 -9.07
N ILE A 40 -15.58 -13.19 -8.12
CA ILE A 40 -14.65 -14.27 -7.72
C ILE A 40 -15.08 -14.98 -6.44
N GLU A 41 -14.63 -16.21 -6.30
CA GLU A 41 -14.86 -17.05 -5.11
C GLU A 41 -13.91 -16.67 -3.96
N ASP A 42 -14.26 -17.06 -2.72
CA ASP A 42 -13.45 -16.79 -1.53
C ASP A 42 -12.03 -17.40 -1.63
N GLY A 43 -11.88 -18.54 -2.30
CA GLY A 43 -10.58 -19.18 -2.52
C GLY A 43 -9.66 -18.34 -3.42
N THR A 44 -10.19 -17.74 -4.48
CA THR A 44 -9.42 -16.88 -5.40
C THR A 44 -8.98 -15.58 -4.71
N LEU A 45 -9.86 -14.98 -3.90
CA LEU A 45 -9.49 -13.81 -3.09
C LEU A 45 -8.39 -14.18 -2.08
N GLY A 46 -8.55 -15.30 -1.37
CA GLY A 46 -7.55 -15.79 -0.41
C GLY A 46 -6.18 -16.01 -1.05
N LEU A 47 -6.14 -16.64 -2.22
CA LEU A 47 -4.92 -16.83 -3.01
C LEU A 47 -4.29 -15.49 -3.42
N SER A 48 -5.11 -14.53 -3.84
CA SER A 48 -4.63 -13.19 -4.22
C SER A 48 -4.02 -12.44 -3.03
N LEU A 49 -4.57 -12.61 -1.83
CA LEU A 49 -4.06 -11.99 -0.61
C LEU A 49 -2.67 -12.51 -0.20
N ILE A 50 -2.25 -13.70 -0.65
CA ILE A 50 -0.88 -14.23 -0.46
C ILE A 50 0.16 -13.32 -1.16
N GLY A 51 -0.23 -12.55 -2.17
CA GLY A 51 0.63 -11.52 -2.75
C GLY A 51 1.13 -10.49 -1.73
N THR A 52 0.35 -10.22 -0.67
CA THR A 52 0.69 -9.24 0.37
C THR A 52 1.91 -9.64 1.19
N PRO A 53 1.98 -10.85 1.81
CA PRO A 53 3.19 -11.29 2.50
C PRO A 53 4.37 -11.48 1.54
N ILE A 54 4.14 -11.97 0.32
CA ILE A 54 5.22 -12.10 -0.68
C ILE A 54 5.84 -10.72 -0.98
N GLY A 55 5.00 -9.72 -1.26
CA GLY A 55 5.43 -8.35 -1.50
C GLY A 55 6.13 -7.74 -0.29
N THR A 56 5.60 -7.97 0.91
CA THR A 56 6.21 -7.49 2.16
C THR A 56 7.60 -8.09 2.38
N LEU A 57 7.75 -9.41 2.25
CA LEU A 57 9.05 -10.07 2.39
C LEU A 57 10.03 -9.57 1.34
N THR A 58 9.60 -9.48 0.08
CA THR A 58 10.42 -8.95 -1.02
C THR A 58 10.88 -7.51 -0.73
N ALA A 59 9.96 -6.66 -0.28
CA ALA A 59 10.26 -5.28 0.08
C ALA A 59 11.23 -5.22 1.26
N LEU A 60 11.03 -5.98 2.33
CA LEU A 60 11.93 -5.97 3.48
C LEU A 60 13.32 -6.51 3.14
N THR A 61 13.42 -7.51 2.26
CA THR A 61 14.70 -8.06 1.81
C THR A 61 15.46 -7.07 0.93
N LEU A 62 14.78 -6.36 0.03
CA LEU A 62 15.41 -5.49 -0.96
C LEU A 62 15.49 -4.02 -0.52
N ALA A 63 14.69 -3.56 0.44
CA ALA A 63 14.67 -2.17 0.86
C ALA A 63 15.95 -1.74 1.57
N ALA A 64 16.55 -2.60 2.40
CA ALA A 64 17.79 -2.28 3.11
C ALA A 64 18.92 -1.81 2.16
N PRO A 65 19.32 -2.58 1.13
CA PRO A 65 20.36 -2.14 0.20
C PRO A 65 19.92 -1.00 -0.75
N VAL A 66 18.61 -0.74 -0.89
CA VAL A 66 18.10 0.39 -1.68
C VAL A 66 18.13 1.69 -0.88
N LEU A 67 17.88 1.63 0.42
CA LEU A 67 17.83 2.81 1.30
C LEU A 67 19.23 3.30 1.70
N GLU A 68 20.23 2.42 1.68
CA GLU A 68 21.64 2.75 1.94
C GLU A 68 22.35 3.45 0.76
N ARG A 69 21.73 3.48 -0.42
CA ARG A 69 22.23 4.16 -1.62
C ARG A 69 21.64 5.55 -1.77
#